data_AF-A0A7M5XNS5-F1
#
_entry.id   AF-A0A7M5XNS5-F1
#
_cell.length_a   1.000
_cell.length_b   1.000
_cell.length_c   1.000
_cell.angle_alpha   90.00
_cell.angle_beta   90.00
_cell.angle_gamma   90.00
#
_symmetry.space_group_name_H-M   'P 1'
#
loop_
_entity.id
_entity.type
_entity.pdbx_description
1 polymer ?
#
loop_
_entity_poly.entity_id
_entity_poly.type
_entity_poly.pdbx_seq_one_letter_code
_entity_poly.pdbx_strand_id
1 'polypeptide(L)'
;MKIQIVDEEKMFIQMHFLTPFMQWLDVVELEIRPGQHSGAEVEAHSFSTGVFPICFPLAFVINVLLFFVPFYDWGQNHARLEKIRTFCKIGTDIEFLSNC
;
A
#
# COMPACT_ATOMS: atom_id res chain seq x y z
N MET A 1 2.33 10.78 5.54
CA MET A 1 1.30 9.73 5.42
C MET A 1 -0.01 10.29 5.95
N LYS A 2 -1.08 10.22 5.16
CA LYS A 2 -2.41 10.70 5.56
C LYS A 2 -3.38 9.54 5.47
N ILE A 3 -4.07 9.25 6.58
CA ILE A 3 -5.18 8.29 6.59
C ILE A 3 -6.31 8.93 5.78
N GLN A 4 -6.79 8.22 4.77
CA GLN A 4 -7.81 8.76 3.88
C GLN A 4 -9.16 8.10 4.12
N ILE A 5 -9.17 6.78 4.31
CA ILE A 5 -10.40 6.01 4.53
C ILE A 5 -10.17 5.09 5.74
N VAL A 6 -11.14 5.11 6.65
CA VAL A 6 -11.27 4.17 7.77
C VAL A 6 -12.70 3.65 7.70
N ASP A 7 -12.85 2.36 7.44
CA ASP A 7 -14.14 1.67 7.48
C ASP A 7 -14.11 0.75 8.70
N GLU A 8 -14.76 1.20 9.77
CA GLU A 8 -14.79 0.49 11.06
C GLU A 8 -15.61 -0.80 10.98
N GLU A 9 -16.63 -0.86 10.10
CA GLU A 9 -17.46 -2.05 9.92
C GLU A 9 -16.68 -3.16 9.21
N LYS A 10 -15.88 -2.79 8.21
CA LYS A 10 -15.01 -3.72 7.47
C LYS A 10 -13.63 -3.88 8.08
N MET A 11 -13.34 -3.20 9.19
CA MET A 11 -12.01 -3.19 9.82
C MET A 11 -10.89 -2.88 8.82
N PHE A 12 -11.14 -1.90 7.94
CA PHE A 12 -10.29 -1.57 6.81
C PHE A 12 -9.73 -0.15 6.94
N ILE A 13 -8.42 0.00 6.72
CA ILE A 13 -7.70 1.26 6.79
C ILE A 13 -6.94 1.46 5.49
N GLN A 14 -7.19 2.59 4.83
CA GLN A 14 -6.45 3.00 3.64
C GLN A 14 -5.70 4.30 3.90
N MET A 15 -4.40 4.25 3.62
CA MET A 15 -3.46 5.34 3.85
C MET A 15 -2.81 5.74 2.54
N HIS A 16 -2.86 7.03 2.22
CA HIS A 16 -2.21 7.58 1.05
C HIS A 16 -1.00 8.42 1.47
N PHE A 17 0.08 8.32 0.73
CA PHE A 17 1.24 9.17 0.95
C PHE A 17 2.04 9.36 -0.32
N LEU A 18 2.82 10.45 -0.29
CA LEU A 18 3.79 10.73 -1.32
C LEU A 18 5.16 10.20 -0.88
N THR A 19 5.85 9.48 -1.76
CA THR A 19 7.22 9.07 -1.48
C THR A 19 8.13 10.29 -1.34
N PRO A 20 9.10 10.26 -0.40
CA PRO A 20 10.11 11.30 -0.32
C PRO A 20 10.87 11.40 -1.65
N PHE A 21 11.26 12.62 -2.03
CA PHE A 21 11.99 12.97 -3.25
C PHE A 21 11.19 12.83 -4.54
N MET A 22 10.74 11.63 -4.87
CA MET A 22 10.10 11.37 -6.18
C MET A 22 8.63 11.77 -6.19
N GLN A 23 7.94 11.90 -5.05
CA GLN A 23 6.50 12.22 -4.99
C GLN A 23 5.62 11.23 -5.78
N TRP A 24 5.94 9.94 -5.70
CA TRP A 24 4.98 8.91 -6.10
C TRP A 24 3.83 8.86 -5.11
N LEU A 25 2.60 8.77 -5.61
CA LEU A 25 1.44 8.52 -4.78
C LEU A 25 1.29 7.03 -4.57
N ASP A 26 1.56 6.63 -3.34
CA ASP A 26 1.48 5.26 -2.87
C ASP A 26 0.28 5.11 -1.93
N VAL A 27 -0.30 3.92 -1.99
CA VAL A 27 -1.45 3.49 -1.21
C VAL A 27 -1.01 2.29 -0.38
N VAL A 28 -1.35 2.33 0.91
CA VAL A 28 -1.25 1.17 1.80
C VAL A 28 -2.65 0.88 2.33
N GLU A 29 -3.06 -0.37 2.19
CA GLU A 29 -4.35 -0.88 2.65
C GLU A 29 -4.08 -1.94 3.72
N LEU A 30 -4.78 -1.82 4.84
CA LEU A 30 -4.71 -2.75 5.95
C LEU A 30 -6.13 -3.26 6.21
N GLU A 31 -6.32 -4.56 6.17
CA GLU A 31 -7.56 -5.22 6.56
C GLU A 31 -7.31 -6.07 7.81
N ILE A 32 -8.05 -5.78 8.87
CA ILE A 32 -7.90 -6.48 10.15
C ILE A 32 -9.01 -7.53 10.25
N ARG A 33 -8.63 -8.80 10.30
CA ARG A 33 -9.52 -9.94 10.46
C ARG A 33 -9.33 -10.58 11.84
N PRO A 34 -10.37 -11.20 12.43
CA PRO A 34 -10.18 -12.01 13.63
C PRO A 34 -9.28 -13.21 13.31
N GLY A 35 -8.23 -13.44 14.09
CA GLY A 35 -7.31 -14.55 13.86
C GLY A 35 -7.94 -15.91 14.17
N GLN A 36 -7.56 -16.95 13.44
CA GLN A 36 -8.22 -18.27 13.54
C GLN A 36 -8.15 -18.94 14.93
N HIS A 37 -7.15 -18.63 15.75
CA HIS A 37 -6.96 -19.27 17.07
C HIS A 37 -6.92 -18.26 18.22
N SER A 38 -6.25 -17.13 18.05
CA SER A 38 -6.21 -16.01 19.00
C SER A 38 -5.55 -14.79 18.36
N GLY A 39 -5.99 -13.58 18.70
CA GLY A 39 -5.42 -12.34 18.16
C GLY A 39 -6.15 -11.82 16.91
N ALA A 40 -5.49 -10.93 16.19
CA ALA A 40 -6.01 -10.31 14.97
C ALA A 40 -5.05 -10.59 13.82
N GLU A 41 -5.60 -11.06 12.71
CA GLU A 41 -4.93 -11.16 11.42
C GLU A 41 -4.93 -9.82 10.70
N VAL A 42 -3.80 -9.42 10.12
CA VAL A 42 -3.71 -8.16 9.37
C VAL A 42 -3.18 -8.46 7.98
N GLU A 43 -4.06 -8.35 7.01
CA GLU A 43 -3.72 -8.39 5.59
C GLU A 43 -3.28 -6.99 5.18
N ALA A 44 -2.11 -6.87 4.57
CA ALA A 44 -1.51 -5.58 4.24
C ALA A 44 -1.10 -5.54 2.77
N HIS A 45 -1.68 -4.61 2.03
CA HIS A 45 -1.39 -4.36 0.62
C HIS A 45 -0.70 -3.02 0.47
N SER A 46 0.31 -2.94 -0.39
CA SER A 46 0.99 -1.68 -0.72
C SER A 46 1.22 -1.62 -2.22
N PHE A 47 0.78 -0.55 -2.85
CA PHE A 47 0.96 -0.34 -4.29
C PHE A 47 1.11 1.15 -4.62
N SER A 48 1.71 1.42 -5.77
CA SER A 48 1.84 2.76 -6.33
C SER A 48 0.71 3.02 -7.33
N THR A 49 0.14 4.22 -7.31
CA THR A 49 -1.04 4.58 -8.15
C THR A 49 -0.72 4.81 -9.63
N GLY A 50 0.56 4.76 -10.02
CA GLY A 50 0.97 4.94 -11.40
C GLY A 50 2.46 4.77 -11.62
N VAL A 51 2.83 4.60 -12.88
CA VAL A 51 4.21 4.38 -13.34
C VAL A 51 5.08 5.62 -13.12
N PHE A 52 4.49 6.82 -13.16
CA PHE A 52 5.21 8.09 -13.04
C PHE A 52 4.85 8.85 -11.77
N PRO A 53 5.84 9.55 -11.17
CA PRO A 53 5.61 10.40 -10.02
C PRO A 53 4.72 11.59 -10.36
N ILE A 54 3.98 12.09 -9.38
CA ILE A 54 3.06 13.23 -9.57
C ILE A 54 3.80 14.51 -9.93
N CYS A 55 5.07 14.63 -9.54
CA CYS A 55 5.89 15.79 -9.90
C CYS A 55 6.22 15.88 -11.40
N PHE A 56 6.03 14.81 -12.17
CA PHE A 56 6.26 14.83 -13.62
C PHE A 56 5.13 15.60 -14.33
N PRO A 57 5.44 16.50 -15.27
CA PRO A 57 4.41 17.24 -16.00
C PRO A 57 3.50 16.26 -16.74
N LEU A 58 2.18 16.48 -16.65
CA LEU A 58 1.16 15.60 -17.24
C LEU A 58 1.17 14.16 -16.71
N ALA A 59 1.75 13.90 -15.52
CA ALA A 59 1.76 12.58 -14.89
C ALA A 59 0.36 11.94 -14.81
N PHE A 60 -0.68 12.72 -14.53
CA PHE A 60 -2.08 12.24 -14.57
C PHE A 60 -2.44 11.62 -15.92
N VAL A 61 -2.15 12.31 -17.03
CA VAL A 61 -2.48 11.82 -18.37
C VAL A 61 -1.67 10.57 -18.69
N ILE A 62 -0.37 10.61 -18.38
CA ILE A 62 0.55 9.52 -18.68
C ILE A 62 0.20 8.27 -17.86
N ASN A 63 -0.10 8.41 -16.57
CA ASN A 63 -0.51 7.29 -15.72
C ASN A 63 -1.85 6.70 -16.16
N VAL A 64 -2.81 7.52 -16.59
CA VAL A 64 -4.07 7.03 -17.18
C VAL A 64 -3.84 6.32 -18.50
N LEU A 65 -2.93 6.79 -19.35
CA LEU A 65 -2.60 6.11 -20.61
C LEU A 65 -1.81 4.83 -20.41
N LEU A 66 -0.98 4.75 -19.35
CA LEU A 66 -0.13 3.61 -19.04
C LEU A 66 -0.71 2.72 -17.94
N PHE A 67 -2.01 2.79 -17.67
CA PHE A 67 -2.68 2.01 -16.63
C PHE A 67 -2.53 0.49 -16.81
N PHE A 68 -2.23 0.04 -18.03
CA PHE A 68 -2.05 -1.37 -18.39
C PHE A 68 -0.59 -1.84 -18.36
N VAL A 69 0.37 -0.93 -18.12
CA VAL A 69 1.79 -1.28 -18.09
C VAL A 69 2.12 -1.82 -16.69
N PRO A 70 2.55 -3.09 -16.57
CA PRO A 70 2.94 -3.65 -15.27
C PRO A 70 4.11 -2.85 -14.72
N PHE A 71 3.95 -2.36 -13.49
CA PHE A 71 4.91 -1.47 -12.88
C PHE A 71 5.92 -2.29 -12.08
N TYR A 72 7.19 -2.24 -12.49
CA TYR A 72 8.25 -2.89 -11.72
C TYR A 72 8.62 -2.02 -10.51
N ASP A 73 7.94 -2.26 -9.40
CA ASP A 73 8.37 -1.71 -8.13
C ASP A 73 9.67 -2.40 -7.69
N TRP A 74 10.73 -1.62 -7.44
CA TRP A 74 12.04 -2.10 -6.97
C TRP A 74 12.01 -2.62 -5.51
N GLY A 75 10.99 -3.41 -5.17
CA GLY A 75 10.76 -3.94 -3.84
C GLY A 75 10.47 -2.88 -2.78
N GLN A 76 10.13 -1.63 -3.17
CA GLN A 76 9.90 -0.57 -2.18
C GLN A 76 8.61 -0.79 -1.40
N ASN A 77 7.57 -1.29 -2.04
CA ASN A 77 6.32 -1.70 -1.38
C ASN A 77 6.59 -2.84 -0.40
N HIS A 78 7.39 -3.84 -0.79
CA HIS A 78 7.77 -4.93 0.11
C HIS A 78 8.52 -4.42 1.34
N ALA A 79 9.57 -3.61 1.15
CA ALA A 79 10.35 -3.03 2.25
C ALA A 79 9.48 -2.16 3.18
N ARG A 80 8.41 -1.56 2.66
CA ARG A 80 7.46 -0.78 3.44
C ARG A 80 6.54 -1.66 4.27
N LEU A 81 6.01 -2.73 3.68
CA LEU A 81 5.21 -3.71 4.39
C LEU A 81 6.02 -4.39 5.51
N GLU A 82 7.31 -4.66 5.30
CA GLU A 82 8.20 -5.17 6.36
C GLU A 82 8.37 -4.19 7.53
N LYS A 83 8.45 -2.88 7.24
CA LYS A 83 8.51 -1.86 8.31
C LYS A 83 7.22 -1.83 9.11
N ILE A 84 6.07 -1.91 8.44
CA ILE A 84 4.75 -1.99 9.11
C ILE A 84 4.68 -3.23 10.00
N ARG A 85 5.10 -4.40 9.48
CA ARG A 85 5.22 -5.64 10.24
C ARG A 85 6.07 -5.46 11.50
N THR A 86 7.24 -4.85 11.36
CA THR A 86 8.17 -4.64 12.48
C THR A 86 7.59 -3.71 13.54
N PHE A 87 6.93 -2.62 13.12
CA PHE A 87 6.33 -1.64 14.03
C PHE A 87 5.13 -2.19 14.79
N CYS A 88 4.25 -2.91 14.09
CA CYS A 88 3.02 -3.39 14.68
C CYS A 88 3.25 -4.54 15.68
N LYS A 89 4.41 -5.23 15.65
CA LYS A 89 4.67 -6.45 16.47
C LYS A 89 3.52 -7.46 16.40
N ILE A 90 2.73 -7.43 15.34
CA ILE A 90 1.58 -8.32 15.18
C ILE A 90 2.16 -9.65 14.70
N GLY A 91 1.95 -10.68 15.50
CA GLY A 91 2.23 -12.05 15.11
C GLY A 91 1.18 -12.47 14.11
N THR A 92 1.46 -12.30 12.83
CA THR A 92 0.53 -12.64 11.77
C THR A 92 1.19 -13.30 10.58
N ASP A 93 0.49 -14.30 10.07
CA ASP A 93 0.62 -14.83 8.72
C ASP A 93 0.18 -13.73 7.76
N ILE A 94 1.13 -12.89 7.36
CA ILE A 94 0.88 -11.82 6.39
C ILE A 94 1.01 -12.44 5.01
N GLU A 95 -0.12 -12.65 4.33
CA GLU A 95 -0.12 -12.93 2.89
C GLU A 95 0.22 -11.62 2.16
N PHE A 96 1.47 -11.53 1.69
CA PHE A 96 1.93 -10.39 0.90
C PHE A 96 1.52 -10.59 -0.57
N LEU A 97 0.39 -10.02 -0.96
CA LEU A 97 0.01 -9.92 -2.37
C LEU A 97 0.53 -8.61 -2.94
N SER A 98 1.79 -8.61 -3.40
CA SER A 98 2.29 -7.52 -4.25
C SER A 98 1.79 -7.74 -5.68
N ASN A 99 0.58 -7.30 -5.99
CA ASN A 99 0.14 -7.25 -7.39
C ASN A 99 0.82 -6.04 -8.05
N CYS A 100 1.81 -6.31 -8.91
CA CYS A 100 2.48 -5.37 -9.81
C CYS A 100 2.00 -5.60 -11.25
#